data_AF-A0A3A8PZQ3-F1
#
_entry.id   AF-A0A3A8PZQ3-F1
#
_cell.length_a   1.000
_cell.length_b   1.000
_cell.length_c   1.000
_cell.angle_alpha   90.00
_cell.angle_beta   90.00
_cell.angle_gamma   90.00
#
_symmetry.space_group_name_H-M   'P 1'
#
loop_
_entity.id
_entity.type
_entity.pdbx_description
1 polymer ?
#
loop_
_entity_poly.entity_id
_entity_poly.type
_entity_poly.pdbx_seq_one_letter_code
_entity_poly.pdbx_strand_id
1 'polypeptide(L)'
;MAAVILEARCVAPFTVRLRFSDGVEGEANLQPCLFDWDAARVPDLSAETRDWLRSPENFQTVRVDPETGTLAWGDMRPFSASLVYWRVEKYRVTVTIRSAEGTVLSTVLLGGRREVWTKGLTLGRAATNTVVVDQDGVAPLHARVTIGGGHHPCYFVEVVEGTTTAGGTRSSTPGERWRVPAWQPLHLELGACRVEIE
;
A
#
# COMPACT_ATOMS: atom_id res chain seq x y z
N MET A 1 1.28 18.84 -15.21
CA MET A 1 1.74 19.37 -13.91
C MET A 1 2.10 18.18 -13.04
N ALA A 2 3.23 18.22 -12.32
CA ALA A 2 3.54 17.16 -11.36
C ALA A 2 2.55 17.24 -10.19
N ALA A 3 2.06 16.09 -9.71
CA ALA A 3 1.20 16.05 -8.54
C ALA A 3 1.95 16.62 -7.32
N VAL A 4 1.29 17.52 -6.59
CA VAL A 4 1.82 18.10 -5.34
C VAL A 4 1.28 17.33 -4.15
N ILE A 5 2.02 17.35 -3.03
CA ILE A 5 1.58 16.73 -1.78
C ILE A 5 0.61 17.71 -1.11
N LEU A 6 -0.59 17.24 -0.81
CA LEU A 6 -1.62 18.00 -0.07
C LEU A 6 -1.59 17.69 1.42
N GLU A 7 -1.30 16.44 1.79
CA GLU A 7 -1.19 16.00 3.17
C GLU A 7 -0.02 15.05 3.34
N ALA A 8 0.69 15.18 4.46
CA ALA A 8 1.75 14.27 4.87
C ALA A 8 1.76 14.11 6.38
N ARG A 9 1.92 12.88 6.86
CA ARG A 9 2.17 12.59 8.28
C ARG A 9 3.10 11.39 8.45
N CYS A 10 3.93 11.42 9.50
CA CYS A 10 4.69 10.25 9.92
C CYS A 10 3.74 9.20 10.51
N VAL A 11 3.83 7.96 10.04
CA VAL A 11 3.04 6.83 10.57
C VAL A 11 3.88 5.80 11.31
N ALA A 12 5.18 5.76 11.00
CA ALA A 12 6.21 5.04 11.72
C ALA A 12 7.57 5.62 11.29
N PRO A 13 8.63 5.57 12.10
CA PRO A 13 9.99 5.79 11.58
C PRO A 13 10.33 4.71 10.54
N PHE A 14 10.68 4.97 9.27
CA PHE A 14 10.86 6.23 8.53
C PHE A 14 9.88 6.31 7.33
N THR A 15 8.59 6.19 7.62
CA THR A 15 7.48 6.04 6.68
C THR A 15 6.48 7.18 6.85
N VAL A 16 6.10 7.78 5.72
CA VAL A 16 5.14 8.90 5.65
C VAL A 16 3.91 8.49 4.87
N ARG A 17 2.71 8.76 5.43
CA ARG A 17 1.43 8.65 4.73
C ARG A 17 1.15 9.96 4.01
N LEU A 18 0.76 9.87 2.74
CA LEU A 18 0.67 11.00 1.81
C LEU A 18 -0.68 11.01 1.10
N ARG A 19 -1.13 12.21 0.73
CA ARG A 19 -2.21 12.45 -0.22
C ARG A 19 -1.76 13.47 -1.26
N PHE A 20 -1.90 13.13 -2.54
CA PHE A 20 -1.51 13.97 -3.66
C PHE A 20 -2.72 14.71 -4.27
N SER A 21 -2.45 15.75 -5.05
CA SER A 21 -3.47 16.60 -5.67
C SER A 21 -4.33 15.90 -6.73
N ASP A 22 -3.85 14.79 -7.29
CA ASP A 22 -4.56 13.93 -8.25
C ASP A 22 -5.42 12.86 -7.57
N GLY A 23 -5.48 12.84 -6.24
CA GLY A 23 -6.24 11.87 -5.46
C GLY A 23 -5.47 10.62 -5.07
N VAL A 24 -4.21 10.46 -5.51
CA VAL A 24 -3.39 9.32 -5.08
C VAL A 24 -3.07 9.42 -3.59
N GLU A 25 -3.29 8.32 -2.84
CA GLU A 25 -2.98 8.22 -1.41
C GLU A 25 -2.16 6.97 -1.11
N GLY A 26 -1.06 7.08 -0.38
CA GLY A 26 -0.25 5.91 0.01
C GLY A 26 0.82 6.22 1.03
N GLU A 27 1.60 5.21 1.40
CA GLU A 27 2.78 5.41 2.26
C GLU A 27 4.08 5.28 1.48
N ALA A 28 5.01 6.19 1.76
CA ALA A 28 6.37 6.13 1.25
C ALA A 28 7.33 5.80 2.38
N ASN A 29 8.01 4.66 2.27
CA ASN A 29 9.15 4.34 3.12
C ASN A 29 10.40 5.09 2.62
N LEU A 30 10.90 6.01 3.44
CA LEU A 30 12.08 6.85 3.18
C LEU A 30 13.36 6.28 3.81
N GLN A 31 13.30 5.16 4.52
CA GLN A 31 14.49 4.48 5.07
C GLN A 31 15.57 4.24 4.01
N PRO A 32 15.28 3.79 2.76
CA PRO A 32 16.32 3.64 1.75
C PRO A 32 16.96 4.97 1.33
N CYS A 33 16.24 6.10 1.44
CA CYS A 33 16.84 7.41 1.18
C CYS A 33 17.78 7.85 2.29
N LEU A 34 17.52 7.42 3.54
CA LEU A 34 18.27 7.84 4.70
C LEU A 34 19.46 6.92 5.01
N PHE A 35 19.32 5.62 4.81
CA PHE A 35 20.31 4.60 5.21
C PHE A 35 21.13 4.08 4.02
N ASP A 36 20.50 3.88 2.86
CA ASP A 36 21.15 3.46 1.60
C ASP A 36 21.36 4.66 0.66
N TRP A 37 21.69 5.82 1.25
CA TRP A 37 21.68 7.10 0.56
C TRP A 37 22.66 7.12 -0.62
N ASP A 38 22.13 7.50 -1.78
CA ASP A 38 22.86 7.81 -2.99
C ASP A 38 22.45 9.23 -3.44
N ALA A 39 23.43 10.15 -3.45
CA ALA A 39 23.21 11.54 -3.80
C ALA A 39 22.69 11.72 -5.23
N ALA A 40 22.97 10.80 -6.15
CA ALA A 40 22.41 10.84 -7.51
C ALA A 40 20.89 10.59 -7.52
N ARG A 41 20.36 9.89 -6.52
CA ARG A 41 18.94 9.53 -6.41
C ARG A 41 18.14 10.49 -5.51
N VAL A 42 18.81 11.17 -4.59
CA VAL A 42 18.20 12.17 -3.70
C VAL A 42 19.13 13.40 -3.63
N PRO A 43 19.17 14.22 -4.69
CA PRO A 43 20.17 15.28 -4.83
C PRO A 43 20.00 16.41 -3.81
N ASP A 44 18.77 16.66 -3.36
CA ASP A 44 18.44 17.75 -2.42
C ASP A 44 18.65 17.35 -0.95
N LEU A 45 19.00 16.09 -0.67
CA LEU A 45 19.28 15.61 0.68
C LEU A 45 20.77 15.78 0.99
N SER A 46 21.12 16.69 1.89
CA SER A 46 22.49 16.83 2.39
C SER A 46 22.83 15.73 3.41
N ALA A 47 24.12 15.47 3.63
CA ALA A 47 24.57 14.51 4.64
C ALA A 47 24.14 14.91 6.07
N GLU A 48 24.20 16.21 6.39
CA GLU A 48 23.76 16.76 7.67
C GLU A 48 22.26 16.56 7.88
N THR A 49 21.43 16.96 6.90
CA THR A 49 19.99 16.75 6.95
C THR A 49 19.65 15.27 7.06
N ARG A 50 20.35 14.41 6.32
CA ARG A 50 20.18 12.94 6.38
C ARG A 50 20.43 12.41 7.78
N ASP A 51 21.56 12.76 8.39
CA ASP A 51 21.94 12.24 9.70
C ASP A 51 21.01 12.76 10.79
N TRP A 52 20.55 14.01 10.69
CA TRP A 52 19.51 14.56 11.55
C TRP A 52 18.18 13.81 11.40
N LEU A 53 17.75 13.51 10.17
CA LEU A 53 16.51 12.77 9.88
C LEU A 53 16.55 11.28 10.26
N ARG A 54 17.73 10.70 10.54
CA ARG A 54 17.84 9.33 11.07
C ARG A 54 17.37 9.21 12.51
N SER A 55 17.15 10.31 13.22
CA SER A 55 16.46 10.28 14.51
C SER A 55 14.94 10.18 14.28
N PRO A 56 14.26 9.17 14.85
CA PRO A 56 12.79 9.07 14.82
C PRO A 56 12.06 10.34 15.28
N GLU A 57 12.58 11.00 16.31
CA GLU A 57 12.01 12.22 16.90
C GLU A 57 12.08 13.41 15.95
N ASN A 58 13.15 13.49 15.16
CA ASN A 58 13.29 14.50 14.12
C ASN A 58 12.41 14.15 12.92
N PHE A 59 12.42 12.88 12.50
CA PHE A 59 11.66 12.42 11.34
C PHE A 59 10.14 12.62 11.52
N GLN A 60 9.60 12.43 12.73
CA GLN A 60 8.17 12.61 12.98
C GLN A 60 7.68 14.07 12.82
N THR A 61 8.58 15.06 12.77
CA THR A 61 8.22 16.48 12.56
C THR A 61 7.87 16.84 11.11
N VAL A 62 7.75 15.83 10.24
CA VAL A 62 7.39 15.99 8.83
C VAL A 62 6.12 16.82 8.65
N ARG A 63 6.15 17.72 7.69
CA ARG A 63 5.00 18.52 7.25
C ARG A 63 5.01 18.72 5.74
N VAL A 64 3.93 19.25 5.21
CA VAL A 64 3.86 19.72 3.82
C VAL A 64 4.28 21.19 3.79
N ASP A 65 5.20 21.53 2.90
CA ASP A 65 5.50 22.92 2.59
C ASP A 65 4.33 23.54 1.78
N PRO A 66 3.72 24.63 2.26
CA PRO A 66 2.53 25.20 1.63
C PRO A 66 2.82 25.89 0.28
N GLU A 67 4.06 26.30 0.02
CA GLU A 67 4.43 27.01 -1.20
C GLU A 67 4.82 26.03 -2.31
N THR A 68 5.58 24.99 -1.96
CA THR A 68 6.14 24.05 -2.93
C THR A 68 5.34 22.74 -3.04
N GLY A 69 4.49 22.42 -2.05
CA GLY A 69 3.76 21.16 -2.00
C GLY A 69 4.69 19.94 -1.87
N THR A 70 5.84 20.11 -1.22
CA THR A 70 6.83 19.04 -0.97
C THR A 70 6.88 18.64 0.51
N LEU A 71 7.58 17.55 0.82
CA LEU A 71 7.86 17.21 2.22
C LEU A 71 8.88 18.18 2.80
N ALA A 72 8.63 18.63 4.02
CA ALA A 72 9.52 19.54 4.75
C ALA A 72 9.73 19.10 6.20
N TRP A 73 10.93 19.44 6.71
CA TRP A 73 11.32 19.35 8.11
C TRP A 73 12.00 20.67 8.48
N GLY A 74 11.31 21.50 9.28
CA GLY A 74 11.70 22.90 9.42
C GLY A 74 11.75 23.58 8.04
N ASP A 75 12.87 24.21 7.70
CA ASP A 75 13.07 24.91 6.42
C ASP A 75 13.66 24.01 5.31
N MET A 76 13.96 22.75 5.64
CA MET A 76 14.57 21.78 4.74
C MET A 76 13.50 21.07 3.92
N ARG A 77 13.73 20.94 2.60
CA ARG A 77 12.85 20.24 1.64
C ARG A 77 13.62 19.17 0.85
N PRO A 78 14.19 18.14 1.52
CA PRO A 78 15.13 17.22 0.89
C PRO A 78 14.48 16.19 -0.05
N PHE A 79 13.14 16.11 -0.09
CA PHE A 79 12.41 15.15 -0.93
C PHE A 79 11.37 15.86 -1.80
N SER A 80 11.58 15.83 -3.12
CA SER A 80 10.63 16.35 -4.10
C SER A 80 9.33 15.52 -4.14
N ALA A 81 8.22 16.16 -4.50
CA ALA A 81 6.93 15.49 -4.63
C ALA A 81 7.00 14.31 -5.62
N SER A 82 7.71 14.47 -6.74
CA SER A 82 7.89 13.42 -7.76
C SER A 82 8.63 12.19 -7.23
N LEU A 83 9.70 12.37 -6.45
CA LEU A 83 10.44 11.26 -5.84
C LEU A 83 9.56 10.47 -4.88
N VAL A 84 8.76 11.18 -4.08
CA VAL A 84 7.87 10.58 -3.10
C VAL A 84 6.68 9.89 -3.79
N TYR A 85 6.11 10.51 -4.82
CA TYR A 85 5.04 9.96 -5.64
C TYR A 85 5.47 8.65 -6.31
N TRP A 86 6.64 8.64 -6.96
CA TRP A 86 7.21 7.41 -7.54
C TRP A 86 7.40 6.31 -6.50
N ARG A 87 7.75 6.64 -5.25
CA ARG A 87 7.85 5.63 -4.18
C ARG A 87 6.50 5.07 -3.79
N VAL A 88 5.46 5.91 -3.74
CA VAL A 88 4.10 5.44 -3.50
C VAL A 88 3.63 4.52 -4.63
N GLU A 89 3.92 4.87 -5.89
CA GLU A 89 3.53 4.07 -7.05
C GLU A 89 4.34 2.79 -7.23
N LYS A 90 5.67 2.86 -7.13
CA LYS A 90 6.56 1.71 -7.40
C LYS A 90 6.29 0.52 -6.49
N TYR A 91 5.88 0.78 -5.25
CA TYR A 91 5.64 -0.28 -4.29
C TYR A 91 4.18 -0.72 -4.25
N ARG A 92 3.29 -0.19 -5.11
CA ARG A 92 1.92 -0.71 -5.25
C ARG A 92 1.96 -2.19 -5.58
N VAL A 93 1.04 -2.93 -4.96
CA VAL A 93 0.78 -4.33 -5.25
C VAL A 93 -0.23 -4.38 -6.38
N THR A 94 0.10 -5.12 -7.44
CA THR A 94 -0.79 -5.26 -8.59
C THR A 94 -1.71 -6.43 -8.33
N VAL A 95 -3.01 -6.17 -8.32
CA VAL A 95 -4.01 -7.22 -8.13
C VAL A 95 -4.68 -7.52 -9.43
N THR A 96 -4.50 -8.76 -9.87
CA THR A 96 -5.09 -9.30 -11.08
C THR A 96 -6.20 -10.26 -10.71
N ILE A 97 -7.43 -9.91 -11.05
CA ILE A 97 -8.59 -10.77 -10.81
C ILE A 97 -8.78 -11.66 -12.02
N ARG A 98 -8.90 -12.97 -11.79
CA ARG A 98 -9.15 -13.94 -12.85
C ARG A 98 -10.42 -14.76 -12.59
N SER A 99 -11.05 -15.23 -13.65
CA SER A 99 -12.05 -16.29 -13.53
C SER A 99 -11.35 -17.62 -13.16
N ALA A 100 -12.11 -18.65 -12.79
CA ALA A 100 -11.54 -20.00 -12.58
C ALA A 100 -10.84 -20.54 -13.84
N GLU A 101 -11.31 -20.12 -15.01
CA GLU A 101 -10.77 -20.47 -16.33
C GLU A 101 -9.53 -19.63 -16.72
N GLY A 102 -9.12 -18.69 -15.85
CA GLY A 102 -7.91 -17.89 -16.03
C GLY A 102 -8.08 -16.60 -16.83
N THR A 103 -9.31 -16.22 -17.20
CA THR A 103 -9.57 -14.96 -17.91
C THR A 103 -9.39 -13.78 -16.97
N VAL A 104 -8.57 -12.80 -17.34
CA VAL A 104 -8.39 -11.57 -16.55
C VAL A 104 -9.68 -10.74 -16.61
N LEU A 105 -10.33 -10.58 -15.46
CA LEU A 105 -11.56 -9.80 -15.32
C LEU A 105 -11.26 -8.33 -15.00
N SER A 106 -10.20 -8.06 -14.25
CA SER A 106 -9.77 -6.69 -13.90
C SER A 106 -8.33 -6.69 -13.34
N THR A 107 -7.67 -5.54 -13.43
CA THR A 107 -6.37 -5.27 -12.80
C THR A 107 -6.45 -3.97 -12.03
N VAL A 108 -6.09 -3.99 -10.74
CA VAL A 108 -6.10 -2.82 -9.86
C VAL A 108 -4.78 -2.67 -9.11
N LEU A 109 -4.38 -1.44 -8.82
CA LEU A 109 -3.20 -1.15 -8.00
C LEU A 109 -3.62 -0.89 -6.55
N LEU A 110 -3.01 -1.61 -5.61
CA LEU A 110 -3.36 -1.55 -4.19
C LEU A 110 -2.17 -1.20 -3.31
N GLY A 111 -2.41 -0.36 -2.30
CA GLY A 111 -1.57 -0.25 -1.10
C GLY A 111 -0.09 -0.11 -1.41
N GLY A 112 0.80 -0.62 -0.58
CA GLY A 112 2.20 -0.76 -0.99
C GLY A 112 2.90 -1.83 -0.19
N ARG A 113 3.84 -2.55 -0.81
CA ARG A 113 4.54 -3.71 -0.23
C ARG A 113 5.35 -3.39 1.04
N ARG A 114 5.49 -2.10 1.38
CA ARG A 114 6.16 -1.59 2.59
C ARG A 114 5.28 -0.63 3.40
N GLU A 115 3.99 -0.51 3.10
CA GLU A 115 3.06 0.21 3.97
C GLU A 115 2.93 -0.53 5.31
N VAL A 116 2.83 0.20 6.41
CA VAL A 116 2.65 -0.35 7.76
C VAL A 116 1.32 -1.09 7.80
N TRP A 117 0.25 -0.47 7.26
CA TRP A 117 -1.04 -1.10 6.99
C TRP A 117 -1.75 -0.42 5.81
N THR A 118 -2.20 -1.19 4.83
CA THR A 118 -3.09 -0.66 3.78
C THR A 118 -4.51 -0.48 4.34
N LYS A 119 -5.29 0.45 3.76
CA LYS A 119 -6.76 0.33 3.81
C LYS A 119 -7.09 -1.06 3.26
N GLY A 120 -7.81 -1.88 4.03
CA GLY A 120 -8.05 -3.28 3.65
C GLY A 120 -8.78 -3.36 2.31
N LEU A 121 -8.22 -4.12 1.37
CA LEU A 121 -8.83 -4.48 0.10
C LEU A 121 -10.13 -5.21 0.37
N THR A 122 -11.26 -4.60 0.09
CA THR A 122 -12.54 -5.29 0.13
C THR A 122 -12.83 -5.96 -1.20
N LEU A 123 -13.25 -7.22 -1.17
CA LEU A 123 -13.59 -8.04 -2.33
C LEU A 123 -15.03 -8.51 -2.21
N GLY A 124 -15.82 -8.40 -3.28
CA GLY A 124 -17.19 -8.91 -3.33
C GLY A 124 -17.98 -8.36 -4.52
N ARG A 125 -19.26 -8.72 -4.63
CA ARG A 125 -20.12 -8.28 -5.74
C ARG A 125 -20.54 -6.81 -5.65
N ALA A 126 -20.60 -6.24 -4.45
CA ALA A 126 -21.07 -4.86 -4.29
C ALA A 126 -20.11 -3.88 -4.98
N ALA A 127 -20.67 -2.88 -5.66
CA ALA A 127 -19.90 -1.83 -6.34
C ALA A 127 -19.09 -0.94 -5.37
N THR A 128 -19.36 -1.02 -4.06
CA THR A 128 -18.60 -0.33 -3.01
C THR A 128 -17.30 -1.04 -2.64
N ASN A 129 -17.05 -2.24 -3.17
CA ASN A 129 -15.79 -2.93 -2.95
C ASN A 129 -14.64 -2.26 -3.68
N THR A 130 -13.44 -2.39 -3.12
CA THR A 130 -12.22 -2.01 -3.82
C THR A 130 -12.01 -2.90 -5.05
N VAL A 131 -12.38 -4.18 -4.92
CA VAL A 131 -12.39 -5.17 -6.00
C VAL A 131 -13.80 -5.72 -6.16
N VAL A 132 -14.44 -5.34 -7.26
CA VAL A 132 -15.77 -5.84 -7.63
C VAL A 132 -15.60 -7.16 -8.39
N VAL A 133 -16.16 -8.23 -7.83
CA VAL A 133 -16.18 -9.57 -8.44
C VAL A 133 -17.64 -9.94 -8.68
N ASP A 134 -18.20 -9.46 -9.80
CA ASP A 134 -19.61 -9.71 -10.14
C ASP A 134 -19.78 -11.08 -10.79
N GLN A 135 -19.80 -12.11 -9.95
CA GLN A 135 -19.93 -13.50 -10.33
C GLN A 135 -20.84 -14.23 -9.34
N ASP A 136 -21.56 -15.23 -9.82
CA ASP A 136 -22.45 -16.01 -8.98
C ASP A 136 -21.67 -16.81 -7.92
N GLY A 137 -22.24 -16.88 -6.71
CA GLY A 137 -21.58 -17.48 -5.55
C GLY A 137 -20.61 -16.56 -4.81
N VAL A 138 -20.37 -15.34 -5.29
CA VAL A 138 -19.63 -14.31 -4.54
C VAL A 138 -20.62 -13.47 -3.72
N ALA A 139 -20.36 -13.30 -2.42
CA ALA A 139 -21.15 -12.42 -1.57
C ALA A 139 -20.98 -10.92 -1.91
N PRO A 140 -21.93 -10.05 -1.53
CA PRO A 140 -21.79 -8.59 -1.68
C PRO A 140 -20.49 -8.05 -1.09
N LEU A 141 -20.08 -8.52 0.09
CA LEU A 141 -18.77 -8.26 0.70
C LEU A 141 -18.19 -9.60 1.19
N HIS A 142 -17.37 -10.23 0.36
CA HIS A 142 -16.92 -11.62 0.55
C HIS A 142 -15.70 -11.72 1.47
N ALA A 143 -14.66 -10.94 1.18
CA ALA A 143 -13.41 -10.99 1.92
C ALA A 143 -12.81 -9.60 2.06
N ARG A 144 -11.95 -9.44 3.07
CA ARG A 144 -11.06 -8.29 3.19
C ARG A 144 -9.62 -8.74 3.27
N VAL A 145 -8.75 -8.11 2.49
CA VAL A 145 -7.31 -8.39 2.49
C VAL A 145 -6.56 -7.14 2.90
N THR A 146 -5.89 -7.18 4.04
CA THR A 146 -4.94 -6.13 4.43
C THR A 146 -3.53 -6.55 4.10
N ILE A 147 -2.74 -5.65 3.53
CA ILE A 147 -1.31 -5.87 3.30
C ILE A 147 -0.57 -5.07 4.37
N GLY A 148 0.42 -5.69 5.00
CA GLY A 148 1.23 -5.04 6.03
C GLY A 148 2.45 -5.88 6.39
N GLY A 149 3.17 -5.49 7.44
CA GLY A 149 4.31 -6.25 7.95
C GLY A 149 5.70 -5.70 7.57
N GLY A 150 5.77 -4.52 6.96
CA GLY A 150 7.03 -3.78 6.77
C GLY A 150 8.10 -4.58 6.03
N HIS A 151 9.16 -4.97 6.74
CA HIS A 151 10.29 -5.74 6.18
C HIS A 151 9.91 -7.19 5.78
N HIS A 152 8.85 -7.75 6.37
CA HIS A 152 8.32 -9.08 6.05
C HIS A 152 6.85 -8.97 5.65
N PRO A 153 6.56 -8.53 4.42
CA PRO A 153 5.20 -8.27 3.99
C PRO A 153 4.36 -9.54 4.06
N CYS A 154 3.14 -9.39 4.57
CA CYS A 154 2.15 -10.43 4.71
C CYS A 154 0.80 -9.91 4.25
N TYR A 155 0.03 -10.80 3.65
CA TYR A 155 -1.39 -10.63 3.48
C TYR A 155 -2.08 -11.12 4.73
N PHE A 156 -3.00 -10.33 5.27
CA PHE A 156 -3.98 -10.84 6.22
C PHE A 156 -5.33 -10.85 5.54
N VAL A 157 -5.90 -12.03 5.43
CA VAL A 157 -7.19 -12.26 4.80
C VAL A 157 -8.20 -12.46 5.91
N GLU A 158 -9.26 -11.69 5.86
CA GLU A 158 -10.42 -11.74 6.76
C GLU A 158 -11.60 -12.25 5.92
N VAL A 159 -12.25 -13.32 6.38
CA VAL A 159 -13.53 -13.78 5.82
C VAL A 159 -14.60 -12.83 6.29
N VAL A 160 -15.35 -12.24 5.36
CA VAL A 160 -16.49 -11.40 5.72
C VAL A 160 -17.78 -12.18 5.49
N GLU A 161 -17.93 -12.77 4.31
CA GLU A 161 -19.09 -13.58 3.93
C GLU A 161 -18.71 -14.60 2.87
N GLY A 162 -19.40 -15.74 2.83
CA GLY A 162 -19.12 -16.80 1.86
C GLY A 162 -17.93 -17.68 2.26
N THR A 163 -17.41 -18.44 1.32
CA THR A 163 -16.27 -19.35 1.54
C THR A 163 -15.03 -18.79 0.85
N THR A 164 -14.01 -18.49 1.63
CA THR A 164 -12.71 -18.00 1.14
C THR A 164 -11.64 -19.06 1.34
N THR A 165 -10.86 -19.33 0.28
CA THR A 165 -9.62 -20.11 0.37
C THR A 165 -8.42 -19.20 0.13
N ALA A 166 -7.40 -19.25 0.97
CA ALA A 166 -6.11 -18.59 0.73
C ALA A 166 -4.95 -19.30 1.44
N GLY A 167 -3.80 -19.39 0.77
CA GLY A 167 -2.59 -19.95 1.38
C GLY A 167 -2.75 -21.39 1.89
N GLY A 168 -3.60 -22.19 1.24
CA GLY A 168 -3.93 -23.57 1.66
C GLY A 168 -4.94 -23.67 2.81
N THR A 169 -5.45 -22.55 3.32
CA THR A 169 -6.49 -22.50 4.35
C THR A 169 -7.83 -22.15 3.72
N ARG A 170 -8.91 -22.84 4.13
CA ARG A 170 -10.28 -22.58 3.67
C ARG A 170 -11.17 -22.34 4.88
N SER A 171 -11.95 -21.27 4.85
CA SER A 171 -12.95 -20.99 5.88
C SER A 171 -14.18 -20.29 5.32
N SER A 172 -15.30 -20.47 6.02
CA SER A 172 -16.56 -19.75 5.82
C SER A 172 -17.03 -19.03 7.08
N THR A 173 -16.17 -18.89 8.09
CA THR A 173 -16.50 -18.27 9.39
C THR A 173 -16.27 -16.76 9.31
N PRO A 174 -17.32 -15.92 9.38
CA PRO A 174 -17.15 -14.47 9.37
C PRO A 174 -16.24 -13.98 10.50
N GLY A 175 -15.33 -13.06 10.18
CA GLY A 175 -14.34 -12.49 11.10
C GLY A 175 -13.09 -13.35 11.31
N GLU A 176 -13.05 -14.58 10.78
CA GLU A 176 -11.83 -15.38 10.82
C GLU A 176 -10.73 -14.72 9.98
N ARG A 177 -9.52 -14.64 10.57
CA ARG A 177 -8.39 -13.95 9.96
C ARG A 177 -7.14 -14.83 9.94
N TRP A 178 -6.52 -14.94 8.77
CA TRP A 178 -5.27 -15.67 8.60
C TRP A 178 -4.18 -14.82 7.96
N ARG A 179 -2.94 -15.27 8.16
CA ARG A 179 -1.73 -14.62 7.66
C ARG A 179 -1.13 -15.48 6.55
N VAL A 180 -0.97 -14.90 5.37
CA VAL A 180 -0.26 -15.50 4.23
C VAL A 180 1.01 -14.69 3.96
N PRO A 181 2.21 -15.30 3.94
CA PRO A 181 3.44 -14.60 3.57
C PRO A 181 3.35 -14.00 2.15
N ALA A 182 3.78 -12.75 1.95
CA ALA A 182 3.78 -12.11 0.63
C ALA A 182 5.08 -12.37 -0.17
N TRP A 183 5.62 -13.58 -0.04
CA TRP A 183 6.78 -14.05 -0.80
C TRP A 183 6.38 -14.65 -2.15
N GLN A 184 5.11 -15.02 -2.29
CA GLN A 184 4.50 -15.50 -3.52
C GLN A 184 3.18 -14.73 -3.75
N PRO A 185 2.68 -14.70 -5.00
CA PRO A 185 1.35 -14.18 -5.28
C PRO A 185 0.32 -14.81 -4.34
N LEU A 186 -0.54 -13.97 -3.75
CA LEU A 186 -1.65 -14.49 -2.97
C LEU A 186 -2.76 -14.90 -3.93
N HIS A 187 -3.07 -16.19 -3.93
CA HIS A 187 -4.26 -16.73 -4.60
C HIS A 187 -5.39 -16.83 -3.58
N LEU A 188 -6.50 -16.17 -3.91
CA LEU A 188 -7.75 -16.21 -3.16
C LEU A 188 -8.81 -16.86 -4.03
N GLU A 189 -9.51 -17.85 -3.48
CA GLU A 189 -10.72 -18.40 -4.09
C GLU A 189 -11.92 -17.82 -3.37
N LEU A 190 -12.80 -17.16 -4.13
CA LEU A 190 -14.07 -16.60 -3.66
C LEU A 190 -15.19 -17.32 -4.40
N GLY A 191 -15.70 -18.42 -3.84
CA GLY A 191 -16.61 -19.31 -4.57
C GLY A 191 -15.95 -19.88 -5.85
N ALA A 192 -16.50 -19.53 -7.02
CA ALA A 192 -15.97 -19.96 -8.33
C ALA A 192 -14.93 -18.99 -8.94
N CYS A 193 -14.56 -17.91 -8.25
CA CYS A 193 -13.62 -16.91 -8.75
C CYS A 193 -12.24 -17.06 -8.12
N ARG A 194 -11.19 -16.73 -8.90
CA ARG A 194 -9.81 -16.71 -8.41
C ARG A 194 -9.22 -15.31 -8.48
N VAL A 195 -8.99 -14.70 -7.33
CA VAL A 195 -8.26 -13.42 -7.26
C VAL A 195 -6.78 -13.72 -7.04
N GLU A 196 -5.91 -13.06 -7.81
CA GLU A 196 -4.47 -13.14 -7.65
C GLU A 196 -3.90 -11.77 -7.28
N ILE A 197 -3.05 -11.74 -6.27
CA ILE A 197 -2.45 -10.51 -5.74
C ILE A 197 -0.92 -10.65 -5.87
N GLU A 198 -0.31 -9.89 -6.79
CA GLU A 198 1.12 -9.88 -7.12
C GLU A 198 1.86 -8.64 -6.59
#